data_AF-C6H104-F1
#
_entry.id   AF-C6H104-F1
#
_cell.length_a   1.000
_cell.length_b   1.000
_cell.length_c   1.000
_cell.angle_alpha   90.00
_cell.angle_beta   90.00
_cell.angle_gamma   90.00
#
_symmetry.space_group_name_H-M   'P 1'
#
loop_
_entity.id
_entity.type
_entity.pdbx_description
1 polymer ?
#
loop_
_entity_poly.entity_id
_entity_poly.type
_entity_poly.pdbx_seq_one_letter_code
_entity_poly.pdbx_strand_id
1 'polypeptide(L)'
;NSVEWNMVSDYHTIWGYHQFKLALGIARDIEEYAPDAWLINVANPVFELTTLLSRITKVKNIGICHGHMEFWNIVRELRLDPSKVEAEMTGFNHVIWLTKFRYNGLNGYELIDKWIKEDAERYWERWRATTSNPFDIQLSPAAVDMYLRYGMFPIGDTVRGGTWKYHWSLKT
;
A
#
# COMPACT_ATOMS: atom_id res chain seq x y z
N ASN A 1 8.45 -22.39 2.96
CA ASN A 1 7.15 -21.79 2.60
C ASN A 1 7.29 -20.27 2.69
N SER A 2 7.79 -19.62 1.63
CA SER A 2 8.06 -18.16 1.59
C SER A 2 6.79 -17.31 1.64
N VAL A 3 5.63 -17.93 1.42
CA VAL A 3 4.31 -17.30 1.48
C VAL A 3 3.78 -17.10 2.91
N GLU A 4 4.22 -17.90 3.89
CA GLU A 4 3.73 -17.82 5.28
C GLU A 4 4.29 -16.60 6.03
N TRP A 5 5.42 -16.05 5.58
CA TRP A 5 6.17 -15.01 6.31
C TRP A 5 6.33 -13.70 5.55
N ASN A 6 5.76 -13.56 4.34
CA ASN A 6 5.88 -12.31 3.60
C ASN A 6 5.10 -11.15 4.26
N MET A 7 4.20 -11.46 5.22
CA MET A 7 3.34 -10.50 5.93
C MET A 7 2.56 -9.56 4.98
N VAL A 8 2.45 -9.91 3.70
CA VAL A 8 1.69 -9.17 2.67
C VAL A 8 0.33 -9.85 2.47
N SER A 9 0.25 -11.15 2.80
CA SER A 9 -0.75 -12.05 2.24
C SER A 9 -0.94 -13.31 3.09
N ASP A 10 -2.14 -13.55 3.58
CA ASP A 10 -2.62 -14.88 4.02
C ASP A 10 -3.23 -15.70 2.86
N TYR A 11 -3.09 -15.22 1.60
CA TYR A 11 -3.83 -15.66 0.40
C TYR A 11 -3.73 -17.14 0.01
N HIS A 12 -2.74 -17.90 0.48
CA HIS A 12 -2.46 -19.27 -0.01
C HIS A 12 -2.18 -20.29 1.10
N THR A 13 -2.61 -20.00 2.32
CA THR A 13 -2.45 -20.92 3.45
C THR A 13 -3.78 -21.62 3.74
N ILE A 14 -3.74 -22.79 4.39
CA ILE A 14 -4.96 -23.48 4.87
C ILE A 14 -5.81 -22.55 5.76
N TRP A 15 -5.19 -21.54 6.37
CA TRP A 15 -5.83 -20.56 7.23
C TRP A 15 -6.63 -19.50 6.47
N GLY A 16 -6.26 -19.18 5.23
CA GLY A 16 -6.97 -18.17 4.43
C GLY A 16 -8.45 -18.51 4.25
N TYR A 17 -8.80 -19.79 4.03
CA TYR A 17 -10.20 -20.23 3.95
C TYR A 17 -11.03 -19.87 5.19
N HIS A 18 -10.46 -20.06 6.38
CA HIS A 18 -11.15 -19.77 7.64
C HIS A 18 -11.42 -18.27 7.81
N GLN A 19 -10.53 -17.42 7.30
CA GLN A 19 -10.71 -15.97 7.29
C GLN A 19 -11.88 -15.55 6.39
N PHE A 20 -11.96 -16.09 5.17
CA PHE A 20 -13.09 -15.86 4.27
C PHE A 20 -14.42 -16.36 4.86
N LYS A 21 -14.40 -17.55 5.48
CA LYS A 21 -15.58 -18.13 6.13
C LYS A 21 -16.07 -17.27 7.29
N LEU A 22 -15.16 -16.78 8.13
CA LEU A 22 -15.50 -15.90 9.26
C LEU A 22 -16.12 -14.60 8.78
N ALA A 23 -15.48 -13.90 7.83
CA ALA A 23 -16.00 -12.65 7.29
C ALA A 23 -17.40 -12.82 6.66
N LEU A 24 -17.63 -13.92 5.94
CA LEU A 24 -18.94 -14.24 5.39
C LEU A 24 -19.96 -14.54 6.48
N GLY A 25 -19.58 -15.26 7.54
CA GLY A 25 -20.44 -15.51 8.71
C GLY A 25 -20.91 -14.21 9.35
N ILE A 26 -19.97 -13.30 9.65
CA ILE A 26 -20.27 -11.97 10.21
C ILE A 26 -21.21 -11.20 9.27
N ALA A 27 -20.99 -11.26 7.96
CA ALA A 27 -21.87 -10.57 7.02
C ALA A 27 -23.29 -11.15 7.00
N ARG A 28 -23.46 -12.48 7.14
CA ARG A 28 -24.80 -13.09 7.28
C ARG A 28 -25.48 -12.70 8.58
N ASP A 29 -24.74 -12.65 9.68
CA ASP A 29 -25.26 -12.16 10.96
C ASP A 29 -25.71 -10.70 10.85
N ILE A 30 -24.97 -9.85 10.13
CA ILE A 30 -25.38 -8.46 9.88
C ILE A 30 -26.65 -8.40 9.03
N GLU A 31 -26.78 -9.19 7.97
CA GLU A 31 -28.00 -9.23 7.15
C GLU A 31 -29.24 -9.65 7.96
N GLU A 32 -29.09 -10.55 8.93
CA GLU A 32 -30.19 -11.05 9.76
C GLU A 32 -30.53 -10.08 10.90
N TYR A 33 -29.53 -9.63 11.66
CA TYR A 33 -29.74 -8.94 12.92
C TYR A 33 -29.59 -7.42 12.83
N ALA A 34 -28.87 -6.90 11.83
CA ALA A 34 -28.56 -5.48 11.71
C ALA A 34 -28.44 -5.02 10.24
N PRO A 35 -29.49 -5.18 9.42
CA PRO A 35 -29.42 -4.99 7.96
C PRO A 35 -28.99 -3.59 7.52
N ASP A 36 -29.16 -2.58 8.40
CA ASP A 36 -28.76 -1.20 8.17
C ASP A 36 -27.37 -0.84 8.71
N ALA A 37 -26.64 -1.78 9.31
CA ALA A 37 -25.28 -1.52 9.79
C ALA A 37 -24.27 -1.42 8.64
N TRP A 38 -23.16 -0.74 8.91
CA TRP A 38 -21.96 -0.78 8.08
C TRP A 38 -20.97 -1.80 8.65
N LEU A 39 -20.44 -2.67 7.81
CA LEU A 39 -19.27 -3.48 8.12
C LEU A 39 -18.00 -2.74 7.71
N ILE A 40 -17.23 -2.29 8.69
CA ILE A 40 -15.93 -1.65 8.48
C ILE A 40 -14.85 -2.71 8.60
N ASN A 41 -14.32 -3.18 7.47
CA ASN A 41 -13.29 -4.20 7.45
C ASN A 41 -11.89 -3.60 7.49
N VAL A 42 -11.15 -3.89 8.56
CA VAL A 42 -9.72 -3.56 8.71
C VAL A 42 -8.84 -4.81 8.69
N ALA A 43 -9.45 -6.00 8.64
CA ALA A 43 -8.73 -7.26 8.62
C ALA A 43 -8.27 -7.59 7.20
N ASN A 44 -7.05 -8.10 7.08
CA ASN A 44 -6.58 -8.65 5.82
C ASN A 44 -7.24 -10.01 5.54
N PRO A 45 -7.45 -10.35 4.26
CA PRO A 45 -7.10 -9.53 3.11
C PRO A 45 -8.18 -8.52 2.73
N VAL A 46 -7.89 -7.21 2.87
CA VAL A 46 -8.93 -6.18 2.75
C VAL A 46 -9.55 -6.16 1.35
N PHE A 47 -8.76 -6.29 0.29
CA PHE A 47 -9.29 -6.24 -1.08
C PHE A 47 -10.23 -7.41 -1.36
N GLU A 48 -9.82 -8.63 -1.07
CA GLU A 48 -10.54 -9.86 -1.37
C GLU A 48 -11.77 -10.00 -0.46
N LEU A 49 -11.66 -9.70 0.84
CA LEU A 49 -12.80 -9.72 1.75
C LEU A 49 -13.86 -8.69 1.34
N THR A 50 -13.46 -7.43 1.11
CA THR A 50 -14.39 -6.37 0.69
C THR A 50 -15.04 -6.71 -0.65
N THR A 51 -14.26 -7.26 -1.59
CA THR A 51 -14.78 -7.71 -2.90
C THR A 51 -15.75 -8.87 -2.76
N LEU A 52 -15.42 -9.89 -1.96
CA LEU A 52 -16.26 -11.05 -1.69
C LEU A 52 -17.60 -10.59 -1.14
N LEU A 53 -17.58 -9.85 -0.03
CA LEU A 53 -18.78 -9.42 0.67
C LEU A 53 -19.65 -8.52 -0.22
N SER A 54 -19.05 -7.57 -0.93
CA SER A 54 -19.79 -6.69 -1.87
C SER A 54 -20.47 -7.45 -3.02
N ARG A 55 -19.97 -8.63 -3.39
CA ARG A 55 -20.53 -9.42 -4.51
C ARG A 55 -21.62 -10.40 -4.07
N ILE A 56 -21.53 -10.96 -2.87
CA ILE A 56 -22.38 -12.11 -2.47
C ILE A 56 -23.29 -11.84 -1.26
N THR A 57 -23.23 -10.63 -0.69
CA THR A 57 -24.09 -10.19 0.40
C THR A 57 -24.69 -8.82 0.09
N LYS A 58 -25.66 -8.40 0.89
CA LYS A 58 -26.33 -7.09 0.85
C LYS A 58 -25.75 -6.13 1.89
N VAL A 59 -24.72 -6.53 2.63
CA VAL A 59 -24.12 -5.72 3.69
C VAL A 59 -23.45 -4.49 3.09
N LYS A 60 -23.77 -3.32 3.64
CA LYS A 60 -23.01 -2.09 3.40
C LYS A 60 -21.61 -2.28 3.99
N ASN A 61 -20.61 -2.50 3.15
CA ASN A 61 -19.25 -2.79 3.60
C ASN A 61 -18.24 -1.80 3.01
N ILE A 62 -17.22 -1.49 3.80
CA ILE A 62 -16.07 -0.67 3.38
C ILE A 62 -14.80 -1.26 3.97
N GLY A 63 -13.76 -1.37 3.14
CA GLY A 63 -12.42 -1.76 3.55
C GLY A 63 -11.56 -0.54 3.86
N ILE A 64 -10.80 -0.57 4.96
CA ILE A 64 -9.90 0.52 5.34
C ILE A 64 -8.48 -0.02 5.55
N CYS A 65 -7.50 0.67 4.94
CA CYS A 65 -6.08 0.44 5.15
C CYS A 65 -5.32 1.78 5.19
N HIS A 66 -4.15 1.79 5.81
CA HIS A 66 -3.36 2.97 6.09
C HIS A 66 -2.20 3.22 5.11
N GLY A 67 -1.97 2.35 4.13
CA GLY A 67 -0.80 2.43 3.23
C GLY A 67 -0.64 3.76 2.49
N HIS A 68 -1.73 4.50 2.25
CA HIS A 68 -1.69 5.85 1.64
C HIS A 68 -0.93 6.89 2.49
N MET A 69 -0.82 6.68 3.80
CA MET A 69 -0.10 7.60 4.70
C MET A 69 1.41 7.66 4.41
N GLU A 70 1.97 6.63 3.76
CA GLU A 70 3.39 6.59 3.42
C GLU A 70 3.82 7.70 2.45
N PHE A 71 2.87 8.29 1.71
CA PHE A 71 3.12 9.51 0.93
C PHE A 71 3.75 10.65 1.75
N TRP A 72 3.46 10.74 3.05
CA TRP A 72 4.07 11.75 3.91
C TRP A 72 5.58 11.57 4.08
N ASN A 73 6.12 10.37 3.85
CA ASN A 73 7.57 10.14 3.81
C ASN A 73 8.20 10.78 2.56
N ILE A 74 7.50 10.78 1.42
CA ILE A 74 7.92 11.51 0.20
C ILE A 74 7.91 13.02 0.48
N VAL A 75 6.81 13.55 1.03
CA VAL A 75 6.70 14.98 1.38
C VAL A 75 7.82 15.42 2.33
N ARG A 76 8.13 14.60 3.35
CA ARG A 76 9.17 14.88 4.34
C ARG A 76 10.57 14.86 3.71
N GLU A 77 10.90 13.86 2.91
CA GLU A 77 12.22 13.76 2.27
C GLU A 77 12.45 14.91 1.28
N LEU A 78 11.42 15.27 0.50
CA LEU A 78 11.46 16.41 -0.41
C LEU A 78 11.38 17.77 0.31
N ARG A 79 11.24 17.78 1.65
CA ARG A 79 11.16 18.97 2.51
C ARG A 79 10.07 19.95 2.09
N LEU A 80 8.92 19.41 1.69
CA LEU A 80 7.79 20.19 1.22
C LEU A 80 6.90 20.60 2.38
N ASP A 81 6.27 21.77 2.25
CA ASP A 81 5.23 22.25 3.16
C ASP A 81 3.92 21.47 2.90
N PRO A 82 3.42 20.68 3.87
CA PRO A 82 2.22 19.86 3.70
C PRO A 82 0.97 20.64 3.27
N SER A 83 0.86 21.92 3.65
CA SER A 83 -0.32 22.75 3.34
C SER A 83 -0.43 23.12 1.86
N LYS A 84 0.65 22.92 1.09
CA LYS A 84 0.76 23.25 -0.34
C LYS A 84 0.73 22.03 -1.25
N VAL A 85 0.54 20.85 -0.67
CA VAL A 85 0.54 19.57 -1.36
C VAL A 85 -0.89 19.17 -1.71
N GLU A 86 -1.10 18.78 -2.97
CA GLU A 86 -2.28 18.03 -3.39
C GLU A 86 -1.85 16.67 -3.91
N ALA A 87 -2.50 15.61 -3.44
CA ALA A 87 -2.22 14.26 -3.89
C ALA A 87 -3.50 13.46 -4.11
N GLU A 88 -3.48 12.60 -5.13
CA GLU A 88 -4.48 11.57 -5.36
C GLU A 88 -3.75 10.24 -5.52
N MET A 89 -4.31 9.19 -4.91
CA MET A 89 -3.80 7.84 -5.00
C MET A 89 -4.93 6.92 -5.39
N THR A 90 -4.71 6.08 -6.39
CA THR A 90 -5.74 5.19 -6.91
C THR A 90 -5.17 3.81 -7.18
N GLY A 91 -6.00 2.79 -6.97
CA GLY A 91 -5.68 1.40 -7.21
C GLY A 91 -6.48 0.47 -6.30
N PHE A 92 -5.89 -0.66 -5.91
CA PHE A 92 -6.47 -1.62 -4.99
C PHE A 92 -5.76 -1.57 -3.63
N ASN A 93 -6.30 -2.27 -2.62
CA ASN A 93 -5.61 -2.38 -1.33
C ASN A 93 -4.18 -2.94 -1.54
N HIS A 94 -3.18 -2.29 -0.94
CA HIS A 94 -1.75 -2.58 -1.12
C HIS A 94 -1.26 -2.51 -2.59
N VAL A 95 -2.02 -1.88 -3.48
CA VAL A 95 -1.65 -1.66 -4.89
C VAL A 95 -2.20 -0.30 -5.33
N ILE A 96 -1.70 0.78 -4.71
CA ILE A 96 -2.06 2.16 -5.01
C ILE A 96 -0.89 2.94 -5.59
N TRP A 97 -1.21 3.81 -6.54
CA TRP A 97 -0.24 4.63 -7.26
C TRP A 97 -0.60 6.10 -7.09
N LEU A 98 0.42 6.96 -6.99
CA LEU A 98 0.27 8.41 -6.87
C LEU A 98 -0.21 9.03 -8.21
N THR A 99 -1.50 8.92 -8.51
CA THR A 99 -2.06 9.36 -9.81
C THR A 99 -2.02 10.87 -10.02
N LYS A 100 -2.05 11.65 -8.93
CA LYS A 100 -1.86 13.09 -8.95
C LYS A 100 -0.90 13.50 -7.85
N PHE A 101 0.06 14.35 -8.18
CA PHE A 101 0.89 15.04 -7.18
C PHE A 101 1.15 16.47 -7.64
N ARG A 102 0.73 17.45 -6.84
CA ARG A 102 1.02 18.87 -7.06
C ARG A 102 1.62 19.51 -5.82
N TYR A 103 2.50 20.47 -6.05
CA TYR A 103 3.04 21.35 -5.02
C TYR A 103 2.92 22.80 -5.48
N ASN A 104 2.17 23.64 -4.75
CA ASN A 104 1.79 25.00 -5.19
C ASN A 104 1.19 25.04 -6.62
N GLY A 105 0.34 24.06 -6.95
CA GLY A 105 -0.28 23.96 -8.28
C GLY A 105 0.63 23.44 -9.40
N LEU A 106 1.94 23.31 -9.19
CA LEU A 106 2.90 22.77 -10.15
C LEU A 106 3.01 21.24 -10.05
N ASN A 107 3.52 20.61 -11.10
CA ASN A 107 3.69 19.15 -11.15
C ASN A 107 4.71 18.68 -10.10
N GLY A 108 4.25 17.94 -9.08
CA GLY A 108 5.10 17.47 -7.99
C GLY A 108 6.08 16.36 -8.42
N TYR A 109 5.83 15.66 -9.53
CA TYR A 109 6.74 14.64 -10.03
C TYR A 109 8.10 15.19 -10.44
N GLU A 110 8.17 16.46 -10.88
CA GLU A 110 9.46 17.10 -11.19
C GLU A 110 10.38 17.19 -9.96
N LEU A 111 9.80 17.28 -8.75
CA LEU A 111 10.53 17.28 -7.49
C LEU A 111 11.06 15.87 -7.16
N ILE A 112 10.27 14.83 -7.45
CA ILE A 112 10.71 13.43 -7.31
C ILE A 112 11.86 13.15 -8.27
N ASP A 113 11.72 13.54 -9.55
CA ASP A 113 12.77 13.36 -10.56
C ASP A 113 14.07 14.06 -10.20
N LYS A 114 13.96 15.28 -9.65
CA LYS A 114 15.11 16.03 -9.16
C LYS A 114 15.79 15.30 -8.01
N TRP A 115 15.03 14.86 -7.01
CA TRP A 115 15.56 14.11 -5.86
C TRP A 115 16.22 12.79 -6.30
N ILE A 116 15.64 12.06 -7.26
CA ILE A 116 16.25 10.85 -7.82
C ILE A 116 17.64 11.14 -8.41
N LYS A 117 17.78 12.25 -9.14
CA LYS A 117 19.04 12.64 -9.79
C LYS A 117 20.09 13.16 -8.83
N GLU A 118 19.69 13.92 -7.82
CA GLU A 118 20.61 14.70 -6.99
C GLU A 118 20.88 14.08 -5.61
N ASP A 119 19.90 13.36 -5.05
CA ASP A 119 19.89 13.02 -3.61
C ASP A 119 19.69 11.53 -3.30
N ALA A 120 19.05 10.76 -4.19
CA ALA A 120 18.63 9.38 -3.90
C ALA A 120 19.79 8.45 -3.51
N GLU A 121 20.94 8.50 -4.18
CA GLU A 121 22.10 7.65 -3.83
C GLU A 121 22.59 7.90 -2.40
N ARG A 122 22.75 9.17 -2.03
CA ARG A 122 23.14 9.56 -0.67
C ARG A 122 22.06 9.21 0.35
N TYR A 123 20.79 9.30 -0.01
CA TYR A 123 19.70 8.83 0.83
C TYR A 123 19.81 7.31 1.04
N TRP A 124 20.01 6.51 -0.01
CA TRP A 124 20.08 5.06 0.07
C TRP A 124 21.31 4.55 0.82
N GLU A 125 22.46 5.22 0.70
CA GLU A 125 23.65 4.91 1.52
C GLU A 125 23.34 5.06 3.01
N ARG A 126 22.72 6.18 3.41
CA ARG A 126 22.31 6.41 4.80
C ARG A 126 21.24 5.42 5.23
N TRP A 127 20.20 5.23 4.42
CA TRP A 127 19.11 4.31 4.69
C TRP A 127 19.62 2.89 4.94
N ARG A 128 20.50 2.34 4.10
CA ARG A 128 21.12 1.02 4.31
C ARG A 128 21.94 0.94 5.61
N ALA A 129 22.60 2.03 5.99
CA ALA A 129 23.44 2.06 7.19
C ALA A 129 22.62 2.23 8.49
N THR A 130 21.46 2.89 8.44
CA THR A 130 20.72 3.31 9.64
C THR A 130 19.33 2.73 9.77
N THR A 131 18.77 2.11 8.73
CA THR A 131 17.40 1.59 8.78
C THR A 131 17.30 0.47 9.83
N SER A 132 16.40 0.67 10.78
CA SER A 132 16.03 -0.33 11.79
C SER A 132 14.57 -0.76 11.64
N ASN A 133 13.81 -0.07 10.79
CA ASN A 133 12.42 -0.38 10.49
C ASN A 133 12.33 -1.11 9.14
N PRO A 134 11.96 -2.40 9.11
CA PRO A 134 11.84 -3.15 7.85
C PRO A 134 10.72 -2.63 6.94
N PHE A 135 9.85 -1.75 7.43
CA PHE A 135 8.78 -1.12 6.66
C PHE A 135 9.13 0.28 6.13
N ASP A 136 10.32 0.82 6.44
CA ASP A 136 10.81 2.07 5.84
C ASP A 136 11.30 1.82 4.41
N ILE A 137 10.38 1.75 3.46
CA ILE A 137 10.66 1.34 2.07
C ILE A 137 10.09 2.30 1.03
N GLN A 138 9.35 3.33 1.43
CA GLN A 138 8.61 4.19 0.50
C GLN A 138 9.54 4.86 -0.53
N LEU A 139 10.76 5.22 -0.14
CA LEU A 139 11.77 5.85 -1.02
C LEU A 139 12.92 4.89 -1.37
N SER A 140 12.70 3.58 -1.22
CA SER A 140 13.70 2.55 -1.51
C SER A 140 14.05 2.48 -3.01
N PRO A 141 15.19 1.84 -3.38
CA PRO A 141 15.53 1.60 -4.78
C PRO A 141 14.44 0.84 -5.56
N ALA A 142 13.71 -0.07 -4.89
CA ALA A 142 12.60 -0.80 -5.52
C ALA A 142 11.43 0.13 -5.87
N ALA A 143 11.07 1.06 -4.97
CA ALA A 143 10.01 2.05 -5.22
C ALA A 143 10.37 2.95 -6.41
N VAL A 144 11.62 3.39 -6.50
CA VAL A 144 12.11 4.21 -7.62
C VAL A 144 12.15 3.41 -8.93
N ASP A 145 12.61 2.15 -8.92
CA ASP A 145 12.59 1.33 -10.14
C ASP A 145 11.15 1.09 -10.65
N MET A 146 10.21 0.86 -9.73
CA MET A 146 8.78 0.77 -10.07
C MET A 146 8.28 2.09 -10.67
N TYR A 147 8.60 3.23 -10.07
CA TYR A 147 8.25 4.55 -10.63
C TYR A 147 8.79 4.73 -12.05
N LEU A 148 10.08 4.46 -12.28
CA LEU A 148 10.72 4.59 -13.59
C LEU A 148 10.10 3.65 -14.64
N ARG A 149 9.56 2.50 -14.21
CA ARG A 149 8.93 1.52 -15.09
C ARG A 149 7.47 1.83 -15.42
N TYR A 150 6.71 2.28 -14.42
CA TYR A 150 5.26 2.45 -14.53
C TYR A 150 4.81 3.90 -14.73
N GLY A 151 5.71 4.88 -14.57
CA GLY A 151 5.44 6.31 -14.75
C GLY A 151 4.66 6.95 -13.59
N MET A 152 4.31 6.20 -12.56
CA MET A 152 3.67 6.69 -11.34
C MET A 152 4.36 6.10 -10.12
N PHE A 153 4.45 6.87 -9.05
CA PHE A 153 5.15 6.42 -7.84
C PHE A 153 4.26 5.45 -7.04
N PRO A 154 4.74 4.25 -6.66
CA PRO A 154 3.98 3.33 -5.82
C PRO A 154 3.91 3.84 -4.38
N ILE A 155 2.74 3.78 -3.74
CA ILE A 155 2.57 4.28 -2.36
C ILE A 155 2.36 3.14 -1.36
N GLY A 156 3.08 3.21 -0.25
CA GLY A 156 3.02 2.31 0.90
C GLY A 156 3.31 0.85 0.56
N ASP A 157 2.43 -0.05 1.02
CA ASP A 157 2.58 -1.49 0.81
C ASP A 157 2.68 -1.90 -0.66
N THR A 158 2.28 -1.03 -1.60
CA THR A 158 2.50 -1.23 -3.04
C THR A 158 3.96 -1.52 -3.37
N VAL A 159 4.91 -0.91 -2.65
CA VAL A 159 6.35 -1.15 -2.82
C VAL A 159 6.72 -2.60 -2.50
N ARG A 160 6.01 -3.25 -1.56
CA ARG A 160 6.18 -4.67 -1.18
C ARG A 160 5.53 -5.61 -2.18
N GLY A 161 4.52 -5.13 -2.91
CA GLY A 161 3.81 -5.85 -3.97
C GLY A 161 4.55 -5.89 -5.31
N GLY A 162 5.85 -5.58 -5.33
CA GLY A 162 6.68 -5.64 -6.52
C GLY A 162 6.82 -7.06 -7.09
N THR A 163 7.39 -7.17 -8.29
CA THR A 163 7.62 -8.48 -8.91
C THR A 163 8.75 -9.25 -8.21
N TRP A 164 8.92 -10.53 -8.56
CA TRP A 164 10.02 -11.37 -8.06
C TRP A 164 11.43 -10.78 -8.28
N LYS A 165 11.59 -9.77 -9.15
CA LYS A 165 12.83 -9.01 -9.32
C LYS A 165 13.45 -8.59 -7.98
N TYR A 166 12.62 -8.20 -7.01
CA TYR A 166 13.09 -7.70 -5.71
C TYR A 166 13.05 -8.74 -4.58
N HIS A 167 12.58 -9.96 -4.87
CA HIS A 167 12.24 -10.96 -3.84
C HIS A 167 12.77 -12.37 -4.17
N TRP A 168 13.75 -12.45 -5.06
CA TRP A 168 14.23 -13.73 -5.59
C TRP A 168 15.01 -14.57 -4.55
N SER A 169 15.54 -13.96 -3.48
CA SER A 169 16.21 -14.68 -2.39
C SER A 169 16.09 -13.97 -1.04
N LEU A 170 16.27 -14.71 0.06
CA LEU A 170 16.33 -14.17 1.44
C LEU A 170 17.69 -13.57 1.81
N LYS A 171 18.71 -13.69 0.95
CA LYS A 171 20.10 -13.24 1.23
C LYS A 171 20.35 -11.79 0.81
N THR A 172 19.37 -11.15 0.20
CA THR A 172 19.39 -9.77 -0.31
C THR A 172 18.31 -8.99 0.39
#